data_AF-A0A959C8C0-F1
#
_entry.id   AF-A0A959C8C0-F1
#
_cell.length_a   1.000
_cell.length_b   1.000
_cell.length_c   1.000
_cell.angle_alpha   90.00
_cell.angle_beta   90.00
_cell.angle_gamma   90.00
#
_symmetry.space_group_name_H-M   'P 1'
#
loop_
_entity.id
_entity.type
_entity.pdbx_description
1 polymer ?
#
loop_
_entity_poly.entity_id
_entity_poly.type
_entity_poly.pdbx_seq_one_letter_code
_entity_poly.pdbx_strand_id
1 'polypeptide(L)'
;GGLDSESYIDLMRRVIVGDSRPENVVLLEVEPEKQNTRIDFWGTRHHLGVKVICLSKLKKEGRDLYYLDEQGRRIGVERIYNRIIFDELEKRADLPREWDLTSEVNAEWVGHPNWFFRISKYTLPFLSTPFVPKTLFVNELKTIPDDLENWVLKPLFSFSGQGVKINITREDVESVENPDNFILQRKVEYIPGVTTPNPAEPSKCEIRMMIVWDKGQEKPRLVNNLVRMSKGEMVGVRYNKGRDWVGASVGFFEP
;
A
#
# COMPACT_ATOMS: atom_id res chain seq x y z
N GLY A 1 -4.65 -18.79 0.10
CA GLY A 1 -6.01 -18.86 0.67
C GLY A 1 -6.89 -19.87 -0.04
N GLY A 2 -6.40 -21.10 -0.27
CA GLY A 2 -7.16 -22.17 -0.93
C GLY A 2 -7.64 -21.82 -2.35
N LEU A 3 -6.84 -21.06 -3.11
CA LEU A 3 -7.13 -20.69 -4.49
C LEU A 3 -6.01 -21.23 -5.36
N ASP A 4 -6.38 -21.85 -6.47
CA ASP A 4 -5.47 -22.09 -7.59
C ASP A 4 -5.38 -20.85 -8.49
N SER A 5 -4.61 -20.94 -9.57
CA SER A 5 -4.39 -19.81 -10.48
C SER A 5 -5.67 -19.34 -11.17
N GLU A 6 -6.56 -20.25 -11.57
CA GLU A 6 -7.80 -19.93 -12.28
C GLU A 6 -8.80 -19.24 -11.34
N SER A 7 -9.09 -19.86 -10.20
CA SER A 7 -9.99 -19.31 -9.18
C SER A 7 -9.48 -18.00 -8.57
N TYR A 8 -8.15 -17.79 -8.53
CA TYR A 8 -7.57 -16.49 -8.15
C TYR A 8 -7.86 -15.41 -9.20
N ILE A 9 -7.64 -15.69 -10.48
CA ILE A 9 -7.90 -14.74 -11.56
C ILE A 9 -9.40 -14.41 -11.62
N ASP A 10 -10.28 -15.40 -11.44
CA ASP A 10 -11.73 -15.19 -11.42
C ASP A 10 -12.18 -14.33 -10.24
N LEU A 11 -11.61 -14.55 -9.06
CA LEU A 11 -11.84 -13.67 -7.92
C LEU A 11 -11.42 -12.22 -8.21
N MET A 12 -10.21 -12.03 -8.77
CA MET A 12 -9.73 -10.70 -9.11
C MET A 12 -10.60 -10.05 -10.20
N ARG A 13 -11.07 -10.80 -11.20
CA ARG A 13 -11.99 -10.33 -12.24
C ARG A 13 -13.31 -9.88 -11.62
N ARG A 14 -13.91 -10.71 -10.75
CA ARG A 14 -15.17 -10.37 -10.09
C ARG A 14 -15.08 -9.09 -9.26
N VAL A 15 -13.97 -8.89 -8.56
CA VAL A 15 -13.79 -7.72 -7.69
C VAL A 15 -13.43 -6.45 -8.49
N ILE A 16 -12.48 -6.57 -9.42
CA ILE A 16 -11.97 -5.43 -10.19
C ILE A 16 -12.90 -5.05 -11.34
N VAL A 17 -13.28 -6.04 -12.15
CA VAL A 17 -14.09 -5.82 -13.35
C VAL A 17 -15.59 -5.84 -13.04
N GLY A 18 -16.03 -6.71 -12.13
CA GLY A 18 -17.45 -6.84 -11.78
C GLY A 18 -18.30 -7.14 -13.02
N ASP A 19 -19.44 -6.45 -13.12
CA ASP A 19 -20.37 -6.58 -14.25
C ASP A 19 -20.04 -5.66 -15.44
N SER A 20 -18.97 -4.86 -15.35
CA SER A 20 -18.54 -3.93 -16.39
C SER A 20 -17.79 -4.65 -17.52
N ARG A 21 -17.76 -4.05 -18.71
CA ARG A 21 -16.84 -4.51 -19.77
C ARG A 21 -15.40 -4.11 -19.41
N PRO A 22 -14.38 -4.95 -19.67
CA PRO A 22 -12.99 -4.63 -19.31
C PRO A 22 -12.49 -3.28 -19.83
N GLU A 23 -12.94 -2.84 -21.02
CA GLU A 23 -12.58 -1.53 -21.58
C GLU A 23 -13.14 -0.35 -20.78
N ASN A 24 -14.25 -0.54 -20.06
CA ASN A 24 -14.85 0.46 -19.18
C ASN A 24 -14.22 0.47 -17.77
N VAL A 25 -13.23 -0.38 -17.50
CA VAL A 25 -12.54 -0.49 -16.21
C VAL A 25 -11.11 -0.02 -16.36
N VAL A 26 -10.72 0.96 -15.54
CA VAL A 26 -9.38 1.55 -15.59
C VAL A 26 -8.54 1.16 -14.38
N LEU A 27 -7.30 0.74 -14.61
CA LEU A 27 -6.25 0.77 -13.61
C LEU A 27 -5.59 2.14 -13.68
N LEU A 28 -5.81 2.93 -12.63
CA LEU A 28 -5.45 4.34 -12.58
C LEU A 28 -4.13 4.54 -11.84
N GLU A 29 -3.18 5.21 -12.48
CA GLU A 29 -1.86 5.53 -11.92
C GLU A 29 -1.35 6.90 -12.42
N VAL A 30 -0.29 7.45 -11.84
CA VAL A 30 0.48 8.56 -12.43
C VAL A 30 1.65 7.98 -13.25
N GLU A 31 1.64 8.20 -14.56
CA GLU A 31 2.69 7.76 -15.49
C GLU A 31 3.06 6.27 -15.29
N PRO A 32 2.11 5.34 -15.50
CA PRO A 32 2.25 3.92 -15.14
C PRO A 32 3.51 3.26 -15.70
N GLU A 33 3.97 3.69 -16.87
CA GLU A 33 5.19 3.20 -17.52
C GLU A 33 6.49 3.56 -16.78
N LYS A 34 6.48 4.62 -15.97
CA LYS A 34 7.63 5.07 -15.18
C LYS A 34 7.70 4.43 -13.80
N GLN A 35 6.64 3.75 -13.36
CA GLN A 35 6.57 3.16 -12.03
C GLN A 35 7.47 1.91 -11.92
N ASN A 36 8.02 1.71 -10.71
CA ASN A 36 8.83 0.53 -10.39
C ASN A 36 7.99 -0.76 -10.37
N THR A 37 6.70 -0.64 -10.02
CA THR A 37 5.73 -1.74 -9.95
C THR A 37 4.95 -1.93 -11.25
N ARG A 38 5.39 -1.32 -12.37
CA ARG A 38 4.66 -1.36 -13.65
C ARG A 38 4.32 -2.76 -14.15
N ILE A 39 5.12 -3.77 -13.77
CA ILE A 39 4.87 -5.16 -14.11
C ILE A 39 3.51 -5.65 -13.57
N ASP A 40 3.10 -5.19 -12.39
CA ASP A 40 1.81 -5.54 -11.79
C ASP A 40 0.65 -4.97 -12.62
N PHE A 41 0.84 -3.80 -13.21
CA PHE A 41 -0.16 -3.14 -14.06
C PHE A 41 -0.33 -3.90 -15.37
N TRP A 42 0.78 -4.32 -15.98
CA TRP A 42 0.77 -5.12 -17.20
C TRP A 42 0.22 -6.52 -16.97
N GLY A 43 0.55 -7.16 -15.85
CA GLY A 43 -0.04 -8.43 -15.44
C GLY A 43 -1.55 -8.30 -15.24
N THR A 44 -2.01 -7.24 -14.57
CA THR A 44 -3.44 -6.98 -14.38
C THR A 44 -4.14 -6.78 -15.72
N ARG A 45 -3.58 -5.98 -16.63
CA ARG A 45 -4.10 -5.80 -17.99
C ARG A 45 -4.15 -7.11 -18.76
N HIS A 46 -3.10 -7.92 -18.70
CA HIS A 46 -3.01 -9.19 -19.41
C HIS A 46 -4.10 -10.18 -18.96
N HIS A 47 -4.32 -10.32 -17.66
CA HIS A 47 -5.27 -11.29 -17.13
C HIS A 47 -6.73 -10.80 -17.10
N LEU A 48 -6.95 -9.49 -16.91
CA LEU A 48 -8.29 -8.93 -16.71
C LEU A 48 -8.80 -8.10 -17.90
N GLY A 49 -7.92 -7.73 -18.84
CA GLY A 49 -8.28 -6.92 -20.01
C GLY A 49 -8.51 -5.43 -19.72
N VAL A 50 -8.26 -4.97 -18.50
CA VAL A 50 -8.52 -3.59 -18.07
C VAL A 50 -7.58 -2.57 -18.73
N LYS A 51 -8.02 -1.33 -18.84
CA LYS A 51 -7.20 -0.24 -19.38
C LYS A 51 -6.28 0.34 -18.29
N VAL A 52 -4.97 0.18 -18.45
CA VAL A 52 -3.99 0.92 -17.64
C VAL A 52 -3.87 2.34 -18.19
N ILE A 53 -4.06 3.36 -17.35
CA ILE A 53 -4.11 4.75 -17.80
C ILE A 53 -3.53 5.72 -16.76
N CYS A 54 -2.88 6.77 -17.27
CA CYS A 54 -2.44 7.88 -16.44
C CYS A 54 -3.63 8.78 -16.05
N LEU A 55 -3.67 9.30 -14.83
CA LEU A 55 -4.68 10.26 -14.37
C LEU A 55 -4.90 11.42 -15.36
N SER A 56 -3.83 11.96 -15.93
CA SER A 56 -3.87 13.08 -16.89
C SER A 56 -4.50 12.77 -18.24
N LYS A 57 -4.77 11.49 -18.54
CA LYS A 57 -5.39 11.05 -19.80
C LYS A 57 -6.89 10.83 -19.67
N LEU A 58 -7.42 10.86 -18.44
CA LEU A 58 -8.84 10.81 -18.21
C LEU A 58 -9.45 12.21 -18.31
N LYS A 59 -10.55 12.27 -19.05
CA LYS A 59 -11.35 13.46 -19.26
C LYS A 59 -12.63 13.37 -18.46
N LYS A 60 -13.19 14.52 -18.10
CA LYS A 60 -14.41 14.59 -17.30
C LYS A 60 -15.48 15.42 -18.02
N GLU A 61 -16.68 14.87 -18.14
CA GLU A 61 -17.87 15.60 -18.59
C GLU A 61 -18.98 15.44 -17.53
N GLY A 62 -19.34 16.54 -16.86
CA GLY A 62 -20.24 16.47 -15.71
C GLY A 62 -19.63 15.60 -14.60
N ARG A 63 -20.22 14.44 -14.32
CA ARG A 63 -19.68 13.43 -13.38
C ARG A 63 -19.10 12.22 -14.09
N ASP A 64 -19.26 12.11 -15.41
CA ASP A 64 -18.80 10.95 -16.17
C ASP A 64 -17.33 11.11 -16.57
N LEU A 65 -16.56 10.06 -16.34
CA LEU A 65 -15.16 9.98 -16.78
C LEU A 65 -15.07 9.19 -18.08
N TYR A 66 -14.12 9.56 -18.93
CA TYR A 66 -13.85 8.82 -20.16
C TYR A 66 -12.40 8.97 -20.62
N TYR A 67 -11.96 8.07 -21.49
CA TYR A 67 -10.72 8.22 -22.26
C TYR A 67 -10.99 8.08 -23.76
N LEU A 68 -10.01 8.48 -24.56
CA LEU A 68 -9.98 8.22 -26.00
C LEU A 68 -9.07 7.01 -26.25
N ASP A 69 -9.59 5.99 -26.94
CA ASP A 69 -8.78 4.85 -27.36
C ASP A 69 -7.84 5.20 -28.52
N GLU A 70 -7.10 4.21 -29.01
CA GLU A 70 -6.12 4.38 -30.09
C GLU A 70 -6.76 4.82 -31.42
N GLN A 71 -8.06 4.57 -31.58
CA GLN A 71 -8.87 4.96 -32.73
C GLN A 71 -9.60 6.30 -32.50
N GLY A 72 -9.39 6.95 -31.36
CA GLY A 72 -10.05 8.19 -30.98
C GLY A 72 -11.50 8.01 -30.53
N ARG A 73 -11.97 6.78 -30.31
CA ARG A 73 -13.31 6.50 -29.80
C ARG A 73 -13.37 6.83 -28.30
N ARG A 74 -14.48 7.42 -27.89
CA ARG A 74 -14.77 7.71 -26.49
C ARG A 74 -15.19 6.44 -25.77
N ILE A 75 -14.45 6.06 -24.73
CA ILE A 75 -14.77 4.94 -23.84
C ILE A 75 -15.07 5.49 -22.44
N GLY A 76 -16.29 5.28 -21.95
CA GLY A 76 -16.69 5.67 -20.61
C GLY A 76 -16.01 4.84 -19.53
N VAL A 77 -15.80 5.41 -18.35
CA VAL A 77 -15.22 4.72 -17.21
C VAL A 77 -16.32 4.42 -16.19
N GLU A 78 -16.55 3.14 -15.94
CA GLU A 78 -17.55 2.65 -15.00
C GLU A 78 -16.91 2.25 -13.66
N ARG A 79 -15.67 1.76 -13.68
CA ARG A 79 -14.93 1.33 -12.49
C ARG A 79 -13.48 1.80 -12.52
N ILE A 80 -12.97 2.20 -11.35
CA ILE A 80 -11.61 2.70 -11.17
C ILE A 80 -10.89 1.82 -10.15
N TYR A 81 -9.92 1.05 -10.62
CA TYR A 81 -8.94 0.38 -9.76
C TYR A 81 -7.76 1.33 -9.50
N ASN A 82 -7.82 2.03 -8.36
CA ASN A 82 -6.86 3.07 -8.01
C ASN A 82 -5.53 2.49 -7.52
N ARG A 83 -4.43 2.92 -8.13
CA ARG A 83 -3.05 2.65 -7.67
C ARG A 83 -2.32 3.90 -7.20
N ILE A 84 -2.89 5.08 -7.43
CA ILE A 84 -2.32 6.37 -7.03
C ILE A 84 -2.37 6.53 -5.51
N ILE A 85 -1.25 7.03 -4.98
CA ILE A 85 -1.09 7.44 -3.59
C ILE A 85 -1.24 8.97 -3.47
N PHE A 86 -2.04 9.45 -2.52
CA PHE A 86 -2.32 10.88 -2.34
C PHE A 86 -1.06 11.73 -2.17
N ASP A 87 -0.17 11.37 -1.24
CA ASP A 87 1.07 12.11 -0.98
C ASP A 87 1.99 12.21 -2.21
N GLU A 88 1.94 11.23 -3.12
CA GLU A 88 2.69 11.25 -4.37
C GLU A 88 2.02 12.16 -5.40
N LEU A 89 0.69 12.13 -5.47
CA LEU A 89 -0.09 12.99 -6.34
C LEU A 89 0.00 14.48 -5.95
N GLU A 90 0.03 14.81 -4.66
CA GLU A 90 0.19 16.19 -4.17
C GLU A 90 1.51 16.82 -4.65
N LYS A 91 2.55 16.01 -4.84
CA LYS A 91 3.86 16.45 -5.35
C LYS A 91 3.88 16.63 -6.87
N ARG A 92 2.80 16.30 -7.57
CA ARG A 92 2.67 16.34 -9.03
C ARG A 92 1.76 17.46 -9.50
N ALA A 93 2.00 18.67 -8.98
CA ALA A 93 1.32 19.89 -9.44
C ALA A 93 1.56 20.19 -10.94
N ASP A 94 2.62 19.62 -11.52
CA ASP A 94 2.93 19.67 -12.96
C ASP A 94 1.98 18.83 -13.82
N LEU A 95 1.27 17.86 -13.24
CA LEU A 95 0.45 16.93 -13.99
C LEU A 95 -0.87 17.60 -14.43
N PRO A 96 -1.13 17.75 -15.74
CA PRO A 96 -2.38 18.33 -16.20
C PRO A 96 -3.54 17.39 -15.87
N ARG A 97 -4.60 17.92 -15.26
CA ARG A 97 -5.74 17.12 -14.81
C ARG A 97 -7.04 17.92 -14.88
N GLU A 98 -8.09 17.30 -15.42
CA GLU A 98 -9.46 17.84 -15.45
C GLU A 98 -10.27 17.43 -14.21
N TRP A 99 -9.76 16.48 -13.43
CA TRP A 99 -10.39 15.92 -12.25
C TRP A 99 -9.32 15.44 -11.26
N ASP A 100 -9.74 15.11 -10.04
CA ASP A 100 -8.86 14.61 -8.98
C ASP A 100 -9.52 13.47 -8.20
N LEU A 101 -8.76 12.74 -7.38
CA LEU A 101 -9.24 11.60 -6.59
C LEU A 101 -10.36 11.97 -5.58
N THR A 102 -10.51 13.26 -5.27
CA THR A 102 -11.57 13.81 -4.41
C THR A 102 -12.81 14.28 -5.18
N SER A 103 -12.75 14.26 -6.52
CA SER A 103 -13.86 14.67 -7.37
C SER A 103 -15.02 13.67 -7.28
N GLU A 104 -16.25 14.18 -7.18
CA GLU A 104 -17.43 13.35 -7.38
C GLU A 104 -17.51 12.88 -8.84
N VAL A 105 -17.63 11.57 -9.03
CA VAL A 105 -17.65 10.91 -10.34
C VAL A 105 -18.66 9.75 -10.34
N ASN A 106 -19.26 9.47 -11.49
CA ASN A 106 -20.18 8.36 -11.72
C ASN A 106 -19.43 7.05 -12.01
N ALA A 107 -18.41 6.73 -11.21
CA ALA A 107 -17.61 5.51 -11.35
C ALA A 107 -17.46 4.82 -9.99
N GLU A 108 -17.51 3.50 -9.99
CA GLU A 108 -17.29 2.70 -8.78
C GLU A 108 -15.78 2.59 -8.49
N TRP A 109 -15.40 2.87 -7.25
CA TRP A 109 -14.01 2.68 -6.81
C TRP A 109 -13.75 1.25 -6.38
N VAL A 110 -12.80 0.60 -7.03
CA VAL A 110 -12.21 -0.65 -6.56
C VAL A 110 -11.00 -0.31 -5.70
N GLY A 111 -11.21 -0.33 -4.38
CA GLY A 111 -10.26 0.23 -3.42
C GLY A 111 -10.35 1.75 -3.39
N HIS A 112 -11.44 2.26 -2.77
CA HIS A 112 -11.65 3.70 -2.64
C HIS A 112 -10.45 4.41 -2.01
N PRO A 113 -9.99 5.55 -2.57
CA PRO A 113 -8.87 6.31 -2.02
C PRO A 113 -8.99 6.63 -0.50
N ASN A 114 -10.20 6.77 0.04
CA ASN A 114 -10.45 7.01 1.46
C ASN A 114 -9.95 5.90 2.39
N TRP A 115 -9.76 4.68 1.89
CA TRP A 115 -9.13 3.61 2.67
C TRP A 115 -7.74 4.01 3.18
N PHE A 116 -7.05 4.88 2.43
CA PHE A 116 -5.76 5.43 2.84
C PHE A 116 -5.84 6.14 4.20
N PHE A 117 -6.89 6.93 4.43
CA PHE A 117 -7.06 7.66 5.69
C PHE A 117 -7.68 6.79 6.78
N ARG A 118 -8.56 5.85 6.40
CA ARG A 118 -9.26 4.97 7.35
C ARG A 118 -8.36 3.93 8.02
N ILE A 119 -7.48 3.27 7.26
CA ILE A 119 -6.52 2.29 7.80
C ILE A 119 -5.15 2.94 7.73
N SER A 120 -4.86 3.80 8.71
CA SER A 120 -3.65 4.61 8.76
C SER A 120 -2.93 4.44 10.09
N LYS A 121 -1.72 5.00 10.21
CA LYS A 121 -0.96 4.97 11.47
C LYS A 121 -1.71 5.63 12.63
N TYR A 122 -2.68 6.51 12.31
CA TYR A 122 -3.53 7.18 13.28
C TYR A 122 -4.40 6.20 14.07
N THR A 123 -4.73 5.03 13.51
CA THR A 123 -5.54 4.04 14.23
C THR A 123 -4.76 3.30 15.31
N LEU A 124 -3.42 3.28 15.24
CA LEU A 124 -2.58 2.43 16.09
C LEU A 124 -2.67 2.76 17.59
N PRO A 125 -2.65 4.03 18.04
CA PRO A 125 -2.82 4.36 19.46
C PRO A 125 -4.15 3.87 20.08
N PHE A 126 -5.19 3.67 19.27
CA PHE A 126 -6.49 3.20 19.73
C PHE A 126 -6.57 1.67 19.85
N LEU A 127 -5.57 0.93 19.38
CA LEU A 127 -5.55 -0.53 19.39
C LEU A 127 -4.76 -1.04 20.60
N SER A 128 -5.46 -1.63 21.57
CA SER A 128 -4.84 -2.27 22.74
C SER A 128 -4.95 -3.79 22.63
N THR A 129 -3.97 -4.42 21.99
CA THR A 129 -3.89 -5.89 21.80
C THR A 129 -2.43 -6.34 21.88
N PRO A 130 -2.14 -7.62 22.21
CA PRO A 130 -0.76 -8.11 22.23
C PRO A 130 -0.09 -8.13 20.84
N PHE A 131 -0.86 -8.00 19.76
CA PHE A 131 -0.36 -8.05 18.38
C PHE A 131 -0.02 -6.67 17.80
N VAL A 132 -0.37 -5.59 18.50
CA VAL A 132 -0.07 -4.22 18.08
C VAL A 132 0.91 -3.60 19.08
N PRO A 133 2.11 -3.18 18.64
CA PRO A 133 3.05 -2.52 19.54
C PRO A 133 2.44 -1.26 20.14
N LYS A 134 2.72 -1.01 21.42
CA LYS A 134 2.27 0.20 22.11
C LYS A 134 2.63 1.44 21.27
N THR A 135 1.61 2.24 20.98
CA THR A 135 1.73 3.43 20.14
C THR A 135 1.08 4.60 20.86
N LEU A 136 1.72 5.76 20.83
CA LEU A 136 1.29 6.99 21.50
C LEU A 136 1.27 8.14 20.48
N PHE A 137 0.30 9.03 20.60
CA PHE A 137 0.32 10.31 19.90
C PHE A 137 1.35 11.23 20.53
N VAL A 138 2.17 11.91 19.70
CA VAL A 138 3.23 12.79 20.21
C VAL A 138 2.64 14.02 20.91
N ASN A 139 1.56 14.58 20.36
CA ASN A 139 0.86 15.73 20.94
C ASN A 139 0.11 15.42 22.24
N GLU A 140 -0.15 14.15 22.54
CA GLU A 140 -0.84 13.73 23.77
C GLU A 140 0.13 13.22 24.85
N LEU A 141 1.44 13.30 24.61
CA LEU A 141 2.45 12.89 25.60
C LEU A 141 2.40 13.82 26.81
N LYS A 142 2.05 13.25 27.97
CA LYS A 142 2.22 13.95 29.27
C LYS A 142 3.69 14.09 29.64
N THR A 143 4.48 13.06 29.31
CA THR A 143 5.93 13.00 29.50
C THR A 143 6.51 12.16 28.37
N ILE A 144 7.67 12.58 27.85
CA ILE A 144 8.43 11.78 26.88
C ILE A 144 8.98 10.54 27.61
N PRO A 145 8.81 9.32 27.07
CA PRO A 145 9.36 8.10 27.67
C PRO A 145 10.87 8.21 27.90
N ASP A 146 11.37 7.69 29.02
CA ASP A 146 12.82 7.75 29.32
C ASP A 146 13.62 6.69 28.55
N ASP A 147 12.95 5.65 28.06
CA ASP A 147 13.54 4.50 27.36
C ASP A 147 13.44 4.60 25.83
N LEU A 148 13.75 5.79 25.28
CA LEU A 148 13.59 6.12 23.85
C LEU A 148 14.32 5.19 22.88
N GLU A 149 15.34 4.47 23.33
CA GLU A 149 16.00 3.42 22.56
C GLU A 149 15.04 2.31 22.12
N ASN A 150 13.91 2.15 22.81
CA ASN A 150 12.86 1.17 22.50
C ASN A 150 11.72 1.76 21.66
N TRP A 151 11.82 3.00 21.19
CA TRP A 151 10.76 3.70 20.46
C TRP A 151 11.23 4.14 19.08
N VAL A 152 10.27 4.31 18.17
CA VAL A 152 10.47 4.92 16.86
C VAL A 152 9.47 6.04 16.67
N LEU A 153 9.94 7.17 16.13
CA LEU A 153 9.12 8.31 15.78
C LEU A 153 8.69 8.19 14.31
N LYS A 154 7.38 8.23 14.08
CA LYS A 154 6.81 8.04 12.74
C LYS A 154 5.85 9.17 12.39
N PRO A 155 5.95 9.76 11.19
CA PRO A 155 4.89 10.62 10.67
C PRO A 155 3.67 9.77 10.34
N LEU A 156 2.48 10.31 10.60
CA LEU A 156 1.21 9.66 10.29
C LEU A 156 1.06 9.45 8.78
N PHE A 157 1.22 10.53 8.01
CA PHE A 157 1.01 10.61 6.56
C PHE A 157 2.35 10.47 5.80
N SER A 158 2.99 9.31 5.94
CA SER A 158 4.22 9.02 5.18
C SER A 158 4.30 7.57 4.73
N PHE A 159 4.96 7.36 3.58
CA PHE A 159 5.06 6.07 2.91
C PHE A 159 6.50 5.55 2.79
N SER A 160 6.62 4.24 2.62
CA SER A 160 7.89 3.55 2.33
C SER A 160 9.03 3.86 3.32
N GLY A 161 8.68 4.13 4.58
CA GLY A 161 9.64 4.45 5.64
C GLY A 161 10.18 5.88 5.62
N GLN A 162 9.67 6.77 4.75
CA GLN A 162 10.08 8.17 4.74
C GLN A 162 9.69 8.87 6.05
N GLY A 163 10.63 9.62 6.61
CA GLY A 163 10.46 10.36 7.86
C GLY A 163 10.47 9.51 9.14
N VAL A 164 10.63 8.19 9.04
CA VAL A 164 10.74 7.32 10.23
C VAL A 164 12.11 7.48 10.86
N LYS A 165 12.16 7.94 12.11
CA LYS A 165 13.38 7.95 12.92
C LYS A 165 13.38 6.75 13.87
N ILE A 166 14.40 5.89 13.76
CA ILE A 166 14.49 4.65 14.56
C ILE A 166 15.24 4.86 15.87
N ASN A 167 16.37 5.56 15.80
CA ASN A 167 17.17 5.86 16.98
C ASN A 167 16.88 7.31 17.31
N ILE A 168 15.90 7.52 18.18
CA ILE A 168 15.40 8.85 18.54
C ILE A 168 15.98 9.30 19.86
N THR A 169 16.23 10.59 19.95
CA THR A 169 16.61 11.28 21.17
C THR A 169 15.41 12.05 21.74
N ARG A 170 15.56 12.59 22.95
CA ARG A 170 14.54 13.47 23.53
C ARG A 170 14.33 14.72 22.66
N GLU A 171 15.43 15.30 22.20
CA GLU A 171 15.42 16.45 21.29
C GLU A 171 14.64 16.16 20.01
N ASP A 172 14.76 14.96 19.42
CA ASP A 172 14.02 14.58 18.22
C ASP A 172 12.49 14.62 18.40
N VAL A 173 12.00 14.39 19.63
CA VAL A 173 10.57 14.42 19.96
C VAL A 173 10.12 15.83 20.29
N GLU A 174 10.95 16.60 20.99
CA GLU A 174 10.68 18.00 21.36
C GLU A 174 10.71 18.94 20.15
N SER A 175 11.57 18.65 19.17
CA SER A 175 11.76 19.48 17.99
C SER A 175 10.77 19.15 16.84
N VAL A 176 9.78 18.29 17.08
CA VAL A 176 8.81 17.92 16.04
C VAL A 176 7.90 19.10 15.71
N GLU A 177 7.99 19.56 14.47
CA GLU A 177 7.00 20.49 13.93
C GLU A 177 5.67 19.76 13.68
N ASN A 178 4.56 20.31 14.19
CA ASN A 178 3.21 19.72 14.14
C ASN A 178 3.13 18.33 14.80
N PRO A 179 3.27 18.24 16.14
CA PRO A 179 3.27 16.97 16.86
C PRO A 179 1.99 16.13 16.67
N ASP A 180 0.86 16.77 16.34
CA ASP A 180 -0.41 16.10 15.99
C ASP A 180 -0.27 15.15 14.79
N ASN A 181 0.75 15.35 13.95
CA ASN A 181 1.04 14.54 12.77
C ASN A 181 2.02 13.38 13.03
N PHE A 182 2.38 13.11 14.30
CA PHE A 182 3.39 12.11 14.65
C PHE A 182 2.92 11.15 15.75
N ILE A 183 3.47 9.94 15.68
CA ILE A 183 3.32 8.92 16.72
C ILE A 183 4.68 8.41 17.20
N LEU A 184 4.75 8.06 18.48
CA LEU A 184 5.79 7.20 19.03
C LEU A 184 5.26 5.77 19.08
N GLN A 185 5.99 4.83 18.48
CA GLN A 185 5.65 3.41 18.53
C GLN A 185 6.80 2.61 19.14
N ARG A 186 6.51 1.65 20.01
CA ARG A 186 7.52 0.70 20.49
C ARG A 186 8.14 -0.08 19.32
N LYS A 187 9.46 -0.24 19.33
CA LYS A 187 10.19 -1.08 18.38
C LYS A 187 9.67 -2.51 18.46
N VAL A 188 9.62 -3.14 17.29
CA VAL A 188 9.40 -4.59 17.18
C VAL A 188 10.75 -5.21 16.92
N GLU A 189 11.13 -6.15 17.76
CA GLU A 189 12.31 -6.97 17.52
C GLU A 189 11.97 -8.04 16.48
N TYR A 190 12.65 -7.98 15.35
CA TYR A 190 12.53 -9.01 14.32
C TYR A 190 13.45 -10.17 14.67
N ILE A 191 12.85 -11.30 15.04
CA ILE A 191 13.59 -12.53 15.34
C ILE A 191 14.18 -13.10 14.04
N PRO A 192 15.49 -13.37 13.98
CA PRO A 192 16.12 -13.99 12.82
C PRO A 192 15.80 -15.49 12.78
N GLY A 193 14.62 -15.84 12.27
CA GLY A 193 14.09 -17.21 12.29
C GLY A 193 14.38 -18.04 11.04
N VAL A 194 14.98 -17.48 9.99
CA VAL A 194 15.21 -18.21 8.73
C VAL A 194 16.69 -18.55 8.58
N THR A 195 17.02 -19.84 8.67
CA THR A 195 18.38 -20.35 8.45
C THR A 195 18.83 -20.08 7.01
N THR A 196 20.08 -19.67 6.85
CA THR A 196 20.73 -19.54 5.55
C THR A 196 21.96 -20.47 5.51
N PRO A 197 22.55 -20.74 4.32
CA PRO A 197 23.78 -21.53 4.20
C PRO A 197 24.96 -20.99 5.00
N ASN A 198 24.93 -19.72 5.40
CA ASN A 198 25.82 -19.18 6.42
C ASN A 198 25.04 -19.07 7.75
N PRO A 199 25.23 -20.02 8.69
CA PRO A 199 24.52 -20.01 9.97
C PRO A 199 24.78 -18.77 10.83
N ALA A 200 25.89 -18.06 10.60
CA ALA A 200 26.21 -16.80 11.28
C ALA A 200 25.36 -15.62 10.77
N GLU A 201 24.67 -15.78 9.63
CA GLU A 201 23.84 -14.75 9.01
C GLU A 201 22.43 -15.26 8.71
N PRO A 202 21.63 -15.55 9.75
CA PRO A 202 20.21 -15.88 9.57
C PRO A 202 19.45 -14.67 9.02
N SER A 203 18.35 -14.95 8.32
CA SER A 203 17.45 -13.93 7.80
C SER A 203 16.21 -13.78 8.67
N LYS A 204 15.69 -12.56 8.72
CA LYS A 204 14.41 -12.22 9.31
C LYS A 204 13.33 -12.29 8.23
N CYS A 205 12.09 -12.55 8.65
CA CYS A 205 10.96 -12.67 7.76
C CYS A 205 9.81 -11.74 8.20
N GLU A 206 9.21 -11.06 7.23
CA GLU A 206 7.91 -10.40 7.36
C GLU A 206 6.91 -11.09 6.44
N ILE A 207 5.75 -11.47 6.95
CA ILE A 207 4.65 -12.03 6.15
C ILE A 207 3.63 -10.93 5.91
N ARG A 208 3.40 -10.59 4.65
CA ARG A 208 2.29 -9.73 4.24
C ARG A 208 1.14 -10.58 3.75
N MET A 209 -0.06 -10.22 4.16
CA MET A 209 -1.29 -10.88 3.76
C MET A 209 -2.09 -9.97 2.84
N MET A 210 -2.46 -10.49 1.68
CA MET A 210 -3.43 -9.85 0.81
C MET A 210 -4.81 -10.37 1.15
N ILE A 211 -5.69 -9.43 1.51
CA ILE A 211 -7.06 -9.70 1.89
C ILE A 211 -7.97 -8.99 0.89
N VAL A 212 -9.02 -9.67 0.45
CA VAL A 212 -10.03 -9.14 -0.46
C VAL A 212 -11.37 -9.14 0.26
N TRP A 213 -12.03 -7.99 0.27
CA TRP A 213 -13.40 -7.85 0.76
C TRP A 213 -14.32 -7.52 -0.40
N ASP A 214 -14.97 -8.56 -0.91
CA ASP A 214 -15.87 -8.44 -2.06
C ASP A 214 -17.27 -8.01 -1.61
N LYS A 215 -18.00 -7.33 -2.50
CA LYS A 215 -19.34 -6.84 -2.22
C LYS A 215 -20.27 -8.02 -1.93
N GLY A 216 -21.07 -7.90 -0.87
CA GLY A 216 -21.98 -8.95 -0.43
C GLY A 216 -21.33 -10.06 0.40
N GLN A 217 -20.02 -10.02 0.65
CA GLN A 217 -19.37 -10.93 1.60
C GLN A 217 -19.43 -10.37 3.02
N GLU A 218 -19.84 -11.20 3.98
CA GLU A 218 -19.94 -10.83 5.40
C GLU A 218 -18.57 -10.43 5.99
N LYS A 219 -17.51 -11.10 5.56
CA LYS A 219 -16.15 -10.91 6.07
C LYS A 219 -15.12 -10.94 4.94
N PRO A 220 -13.98 -10.26 5.14
CA PRO A 220 -12.92 -10.26 4.14
C PRO A 220 -12.19 -11.63 4.11
N ARG A 221 -11.68 -12.01 2.94
CA ARG A 221 -11.00 -13.30 2.70
C ARG A 221 -9.51 -13.11 2.47
N LEU A 222 -8.68 -13.92 3.14
CA LEU A 222 -7.26 -14.05 2.83
C LEU A 222 -7.08 -14.73 1.47
N VAL A 223 -6.48 -14.03 0.50
CA VAL A 223 -6.31 -14.56 -0.87
C VAL A 223 -4.88 -15.00 -1.13
N ASN A 224 -3.91 -14.20 -0.70
CA ASN A 224 -2.49 -14.43 -1.00
C ASN A 224 -1.61 -13.99 0.17
N ASN A 225 -0.37 -14.46 0.19
CA ASN A 225 0.66 -13.99 1.11
C ASN A 225 1.96 -13.67 0.36
N LEU A 226 2.75 -12.77 0.94
CA LEU A 226 4.07 -12.41 0.45
C LEU A 226 5.03 -12.45 1.64
N VAL A 227 5.94 -13.41 1.60
CA VAL A 227 7.07 -13.50 2.51
C VAL A 227 8.16 -12.56 2.03
N ARG A 228 8.63 -11.66 2.90
CA ARG A 228 9.76 -10.78 2.63
C ARG A 228 10.89 -11.10 3.59
N MET A 229 12.05 -11.42 3.03
CA MET A 229 13.25 -11.75 3.78
C MET A 229 14.22 -10.58 3.82
N SER A 230 14.81 -10.33 4.98
CA SER A 230 15.82 -9.28 5.17
C SER A 230 16.83 -9.67 6.25
N LYS A 231 18.06 -9.18 6.09
CA LYS A 231 19.10 -9.21 7.14
C LYS A 231 19.26 -7.86 7.84
N GLY A 232 18.48 -6.84 7.45
CA GLY A 232 18.56 -5.48 8.00
C GLY A 232 17.78 -5.31 9.31
N GLU A 233 17.91 -4.13 9.90
CA GLU A 233 17.00 -3.67 10.97
C GLU A 233 15.63 -3.28 10.40
N MET A 234 15.59 -2.85 9.13
CA MET A 234 14.36 -2.52 8.41
C MET A 234 14.13 -3.46 7.22
N VAL A 235 12.88 -3.92 7.08
CA VAL A 235 12.45 -4.70 5.91
C VAL A 235 12.16 -3.78 4.73
N GLY A 236 13.17 -3.53 3.91
CA GLY A 236 13.05 -2.71 2.69
C GLY A 236 14.12 -3.01 1.64
N VAL A 237 13.76 -2.85 0.36
CA VAL A 237 14.62 -3.22 -0.79
C VAL A 237 15.96 -2.47 -0.77
N ARG A 238 15.98 -1.22 -0.30
CA ARG A 238 17.20 -0.41 -0.19
C ARG A 238 18.22 -0.99 0.80
N TYR A 239 17.75 -1.62 1.88
CA TYR A 239 18.60 -2.18 2.95
C TYR A 239 19.13 -3.58 2.62
N ASN A 240 18.58 -4.21 1.59
CA ASN A 240 18.91 -5.56 1.14
C ASN A 240 19.94 -5.58 -0.02
N LYS A 241 20.36 -4.41 -0.54
CA LYS A 241 21.28 -4.34 -1.68
C LYS A 241 22.63 -4.98 -1.33
N GLY A 242 23.07 -5.93 -2.16
CA GLY A 242 24.37 -6.60 -2.00
C GLY A 242 24.41 -7.66 -0.89
N ARG A 243 23.25 -8.12 -0.40
CA ARG A 243 23.15 -9.21 0.59
C ARG A 243 22.53 -10.45 -0.04
N ASP A 244 23.00 -11.63 0.35
CA ASP A 244 22.41 -12.91 -0.05
C ASP A 244 21.29 -13.33 0.90
N TRP A 245 20.39 -14.21 0.42
CA TRP A 245 19.26 -14.76 1.17
C TRP A 245 18.27 -13.70 1.67
N VAL A 246 18.11 -12.65 0.88
CA VAL A 246 17.11 -11.59 1.05
C VAL A 246 16.25 -11.52 -0.21
N GLY A 247 15.00 -11.05 -0.09
CA GLY A 247 14.10 -11.00 -1.24
C GLY A 247 12.64 -11.11 -0.84
N ALA A 248 11.79 -11.47 -1.79
CA ALA A 248 10.39 -11.76 -1.52
C ALA A 248 9.93 -12.99 -2.31
N SER A 249 9.05 -13.79 -1.71
CA SER A 249 8.47 -14.99 -2.30
C SER A 249 7.04 -15.20 -1.79
N VAL A 250 6.30 -16.11 -2.41
CA VAL A 250 5.10 -16.66 -1.79
C VAL A 250 5.52 -17.62 -0.66
N GLY A 251 4.86 -17.53 0.47
CA GLY A 251 5.01 -18.47 1.58
C GLY A 251 4.15 -19.71 1.36
N PHE A 252 4.79 -20.86 1.43
CA PHE A 252 4.13 -22.17 1.46
C PHE A 252 4.03 -22.63 2.92
N PHE A 253 2.94 -23.33 3.24
CA PHE A 253 2.73 -23.92 4.55
C PHE A 253 2.66 -25.43 4.39
N GLU A 254 3.10 -26.17 5.40
CA GLU A 254 2.88 -27.62 5.43
C GLU A 254 1.36 -27.90 5.39
N PRO A 255 0.91 -28.93 4.65
CA PRO A 255 -0.50 -29.30 4.54
C PRO A 255 -1.19 -29.59 5.87
#